data_AF-A0A6B8KJI1-F1
#
_entry.id   AF-A0A6B8KJI1-F1
#
_cell.length_a   1.000
_cell.length_b   1.000
_cell.length_c   1.000
_cell.angle_alpha   90.00
_cell.angle_beta   90.00
_cell.angle_gamma   90.00
#
_symmetry.space_group_name_H-M   'P 1'
#
loop_
_entity.id
_entity.type
_entity.pdbx_description
1 polymer ?
#
loop_
_entity_poly.entity_id
_entity_poly.type
_entity_poly.pdbx_seq_one_letter_code
_entity_poly.pdbx_strand_id
1 'polypeptide(L)'
;MKPFHQFNPNTRPDHEFLPGTLELLVEGNACRLRDRRRTPGRIESVSAESGYFRWRILDFEDSGKFWDVQIEDVRKFQFEIGSRKESPAIVTDYERLIKKFQLQLVIDTSGAESDAIDKCLAERTVEIQDWLCTRQRFSELSFETDVQEISIHALAALQDYMKLRGLTEQERLTSEIYVLNPHSGEWIKGMKIVLAEMGLKKFSGSIVRDRNLFLGLGDKRHRRAYLLERLAFVRALFQLLGKSHVRLFRGASVEGPWRVGAPKFFSSWTFSKAVAESFCCFDPDSGTAHSYLFMRTFPVEKLLMTFLETQSMNRQYCEAEAVLMHDDEDGLLW
;
A
#
# COMPACT_ATOMS: atom_id res chain seq x y z
N MET A 1 -16.51 -3.68 -22.27
CA MET A 1 -15.63 -4.07 -21.14
C MET A 1 -15.85 -3.03 -20.05
N LYS A 2 -16.21 -3.41 -18.81
CA LYS A 2 -16.27 -2.42 -17.72
C LYS A 2 -14.84 -1.91 -17.46
N PRO A 3 -14.62 -0.60 -17.27
CA PRO A 3 -13.30 -0.09 -16.92
C PRO A 3 -12.86 -0.65 -15.56
N PHE A 4 -11.55 -0.92 -15.39
CA PHE A 4 -10.99 -1.41 -14.13
C PHE A 4 -11.17 -0.41 -12.97
N HIS A 5 -11.32 0.87 -13.31
CA HIS A 5 -11.56 1.97 -12.38
C HIS A 5 -12.72 2.86 -12.83
N GLN A 6 -13.42 3.44 -11.86
CA GLN A 6 -14.40 4.49 -12.10
C GLN A 6 -13.69 5.78 -12.55
N PHE A 7 -14.37 6.53 -13.43
CA PHE A 7 -13.91 7.83 -13.93
C PHE A 7 -15.09 8.80 -13.96
N ASN A 8 -14.84 10.07 -13.68
CA ASN A 8 -15.87 11.11 -13.68
C ASN A 8 -15.78 11.93 -14.99
N PRO A 9 -16.74 11.78 -15.92
CA PRO A 9 -16.72 12.50 -17.19
C PRO A 9 -16.91 14.01 -17.04
N ASN A 10 -17.42 14.47 -15.89
CA ASN A 10 -17.65 15.88 -15.58
C ASN A 10 -16.50 16.48 -14.75
N THR A 11 -15.29 15.92 -14.87
CA THR A 11 -14.11 16.42 -14.16
C THR A 11 -13.83 17.87 -14.58
N ARG A 12 -13.91 18.79 -13.62
CA ARG A 12 -13.63 20.22 -13.83
C ARG A 12 -12.16 20.47 -14.20
N PRO A 13 -11.85 21.45 -15.06
CA PRO A 13 -10.48 21.72 -15.49
C PRO A 13 -9.60 22.29 -14.37
N ASP A 14 -8.27 22.10 -14.49
CA ASP A 14 -7.30 22.49 -13.46
C ASP A 14 -7.24 24.00 -13.17
N HIS A 15 -7.59 24.85 -14.14
CA HIS A 15 -7.59 26.31 -13.96
C HIS A 15 -8.68 26.84 -13.01
N GLU A 16 -9.65 26.00 -12.64
CA GLU A 16 -10.68 26.33 -11.65
C GLU A 16 -10.24 26.06 -10.20
N PHE A 17 -8.98 25.64 -10.00
CA PHE A 17 -8.44 25.26 -8.71
C PHE A 17 -7.12 25.98 -8.39
N LEU A 18 -6.84 26.12 -7.10
CA LEU A 18 -5.57 26.59 -6.57
C LEU A 18 -4.66 25.39 -6.25
N PRO A 19 -3.34 25.50 -6.47
CA PRO A 19 -2.41 24.48 -5.99
C PRO A 19 -2.44 24.41 -4.45
N GLY A 20 -2.33 23.19 -3.91
CA GLY A 20 -2.34 22.99 -2.47
C GLY A 20 -1.13 23.62 -1.75
N THR A 21 -1.44 24.44 -0.75
CA THR A 21 -0.49 25.12 0.14
C THR A 21 -0.92 24.91 1.59
N LEU A 22 -0.01 25.10 2.54
CA LEU A 22 -0.30 24.89 3.97
C LEU A 22 -1.43 25.79 4.49
N GLU A 23 -1.57 27.01 3.96
CA GLU A 23 -2.66 27.92 4.32
C GLU A 23 -4.05 27.37 3.94
N LEU A 24 -4.15 26.42 3.01
CA LEU A 24 -5.42 25.87 2.55
C LEU A 24 -5.89 24.64 3.36
N LEU A 25 -5.10 24.20 4.35
CA LEU A 25 -5.47 23.13 5.28
C LEU A 25 -6.46 23.62 6.34
N VAL A 26 -7.66 23.97 5.91
CA VAL A 26 -8.78 24.37 6.77
C VAL A 26 -9.86 23.29 6.71
N GLU A 27 -10.36 22.86 7.87
CA GLU A 27 -11.52 21.95 7.94
C GLU A 27 -12.67 22.47 7.07
N GLY A 28 -13.30 21.56 6.32
CA GLY A 28 -14.40 21.84 5.41
C GLY A 28 -13.99 22.29 4.00
N ASN A 29 -12.73 22.65 3.75
CA ASN A 29 -12.28 23.01 2.40
C ASN A 29 -12.44 21.83 1.44
N ALA A 30 -13.05 22.07 0.28
CA ALA A 30 -13.14 21.12 -0.80
C ALA A 30 -11.83 21.12 -1.60
N CYS A 31 -11.35 19.92 -1.92
CA CYS A 31 -10.12 19.75 -2.68
C CYS A 31 -10.16 18.45 -3.47
N ARG A 32 -9.16 18.25 -4.33
CA ARG A 32 -8.99 17.01 -5.09
C ARG A 32 -7.53 16.62 -5.15
N LEU A 33 -7.27 15.33 -5.22
CA LEU A 33 -5.93 14.80 -5.46
C LEU A 33 -5.51 15.13 -6.91
N ARG A 34 -4.24 15.44 -7.12
CA ARG A 34 -3.64 15.59 -8.46
C ARG A 34 -3.22 14.23 -9.02
N ASP A 35 -4.15 13.29 -9.03
CA ASP A 35 -4.04 12.02 -9.73
C ASP A 35 -4.77 12.08 -11.08
N ARG A 36 -4.65 11.05 -11.92
CA ARG A 36 -5.28 11.01 -13.25
C ARG A 36 -6.80 11.17 -13.19
N ARG A 37 -7.44 10.69 -12.12
CA ARG A 37 -8.89 10.76 -11.92
C ARG A 37 -9.36 12.07 -11.29
N ARG A 38 -8.42 12.90 -10.82
CA ARG A 38 -8.67 14.10 -10.02
C ARG A 38 -9.62 13.82 -8.85
N THR A 39 -9.27 12.81 -8.05
CA THR A 39 -10.13 12.25 -6.98
C THR A 39 -10.61 13.33 -6.02
N PRO A 40 -11.92 13.63 -5.97
CA PRO A 40 -12.45 14.72 -5.15
C PRO A 40 -12.59 14.33 -3.68
N GLY A 41 -12.45 15.31 -2.81
CA GLY A 41 -12.58 15.12 -1.38
C GLY A 41 -12.74 16.41 -0.58
N ARG A 42 -12.71 16.26 0.74
CA ARG A 42 -12.85 17.37 1.69
C ARG A 42 -11.93 17.20 2.89
N ILE A 43 -11.35 18.31 3.37
CA ILE A 43 -10.61 18.32 4.62
C ILE A 43 -11.60 18.15 5.77
N GLU A 44 -11.45 17.11 6.56
CA GLU A 44 -12.33 16.80 7.70
C GLU A 44 -11.77 17.30 9.02
N SER A 45 -10.46 17.25 9.18
CA SER A 45 -9.78 17.79 10.34
C SER A 45 -8.29 17.93 10.06
N VAL A 46 -7.61 18.73 10.88
CA VAL A 46 -6.15 18.86 10.86
C VAL A 46 -5.62 18.66 12.27
N SER A 47 -4.74 17.68 12.45
CA SER A 47 -4.13 17.35 13.72
C SER A 47 -2.79 18.07 13.86
N ALA A 48 -2.77 19.11 14.70
CA ALA A 48 -1.54 19.82 15.07
C ALA A 48 -0.59 18.96 15.94
N GLU A 49 -1.05 17.85 16.51
CA GLU A 49 -0.19 16.95 17.30
C GLU A 49 0.65 16.03 16.40
N SER A 50 -0.03 15.40 15.44
CA SER A 50 0.56 14.36 14.58
C SER A 50 1.03 14.90 13.23
N GLY A 51 0.65 16.13 12.85
CA GLY A 51 0.98 16.70 11.56
C GLY A 51 0.32 15.96 10.39
N TYR A 52 -0.91 15.50 10.61
CA TYR A 52 -1.79 14.91 9.58
C TYR A 52 -3.01 15.81 9.36
N PHE A 53 -3.52 15.84 8.13
CA PHE A 53 -4.90 16.23 7.87
C PHE A 53 -5.70 15.01 7.44
N ARG A 54 -6.91 14.88 7.97
CA ARG A 54 -7.86 13.86 7.55
C ARG A 54 -8.61 14.35 6.32
N TRP A 55 -8.58 13.57 5.26
CA TRP A 55 -9.23 13.87 3.99
C TRP A 55 -10.28 12.81 3.68
N ARG A 56 -11.54 13.23 3.51
CA ARG A 56 -12.64 12.35 3.10
C ARG A 56 -12.71 12.30 1.58
N ILE A 57 -12.75 11.08 1.04
CA ILE A 57 -12.98 10.84 -0.39
C ILE A 57 -14.48 10.99 -0.66
N LEU A 58 -14.85 11.74 -1.70
CA LEU A 58 -16.26 12.03 -2.02
C LEU A 58 -16.81 11.25 -3.20
N ASP A 59 -15.97 10.61 -4.02
CA ASP A 59 -16.38 9.92 -5.24
C ASP A 59 -15.61 8.60 -5.43
N PHE A 60 -15.99 7.82 -6.44
CA PHE A 60 -15.40 6.54 -6.83
C PHE A 60 -15.57 5.40 -5.81
N GLU A 61 -14.74 4.35 -5.92
CA GLU A 61 -14.87 3.10 -5.16
C GLU A 61 -14.72 3.30 -3.64
N ASP A 62 -14.08 4.39 -3.22
CA ASP A 62 -13.76 4.71 -1.83
C ASP A 62 -14.56 5.89 -1.27
N SER A 63 -15.67 6.26 -1.92
CA SER A 63 -16.52 7.34 -1.42
C SER A 63 -16.93 7.10 0.05
N GLY A 64 -16.73 8.14 0.87
CA GLY A 64 -16.97 8.11 2.31
C GLY A 64 -15.82 7.56 3.16
N LYS A 65 -14.75 7.03 2.54
CA LYS A 65 -13.53 6.63 3.27
C LYS A 65 -12.63 7.85 3.56
N PHE A 66 -11.66 7.64 4.43
CA PHE A 66 -10.76 8.70 4.91
C PHE A 66 -9.31 8.30 4.72
N TRP A 67 -8.49 9.28 4.34
CA TRP A 67 -7.04 9.18 4.43
C TRP A 67 -6.51 10.18 5.45
N ASP A 68 -5.57 9.73 6.28
CA ASP A 68 -4.78 10.62 7.13
C ASP A 68 -3.49 10.95 6.36
N VAL A 69 -3.41 12.16 5.83
CA VAL A 69 -2.35 12.60 4.91
C VAL A 69 -1.41 13.58 5.61
N GLN A 70 -0.10 13.43 5.42
CA GLN A 70 0.88 14.32 6.05
C GLN A 70 0.67 15.75 5.55
N ILE A 71 0.76 16.74 6.44
CA ILE A 71 0.48 18.16 6.08
C ILE A 71 1.37 18.69 4.95
N GLU A 72 2.62 18.25 4.84
CA GLU A 72 3.50 18.61 3.71
C GLU A 72 3.03 18.06 2.35
N ASP A 73 2.25 16.98 2.36
CA ASP A 73 1.71 16.35 1.16
C ASP A 73 0.48 17.08 0.60
N VAL A 74 0.04 18.18 1.23
CA VAL A 74 -0.99 19.08 0.69
C VAL A 74 -0.67 19.54 -0.74
N ARG A 75 0.61 19.60 -1.11
CA ARG A 75 1.08 19.96 -2.46
C ARG A 75 0.61 18.98 -3.56
N LYS A 76 0.19 17.77 -3.17
CA LYS A 76 -0.42 16.78 -4.06
C LYS A 76 -1.88 17.09 -4.37
N PHE A 77 -2.46 18.12 -3.77
CA PHE A 77 -3.87 18.48 -3.90
C PHE A 77 -4.07 19.79 -4.66
N GLN A 78 -5.30 19.98 -5.11
CA GLN A 78 -5.86 21.19 -5.71
C GLN A 78 -7.10 21.59 -4.91
N PHE A 79 -7.26 22.86 -4.59
CA PHE A 79 -8.35 23.39 -3.77
C PHE A 79 -9.25 24.31 -4.59
N GLU A 80 -10.53 24.39 -4.24
CA GLU A 80 -11.44 25.30 -4.95
C GLU A 80 -11.01 26.76 -4.77
N ILE A 81 -11.14 27.56 -5.82
CA ILE A 81 -10.95 29.02 -5.74
C ILE A 81 -11.92 29.58 -4.68
N GLY A 82 -11.41 30.44 -3.79
CA GLY A 82 -12.19 30.98 -2.68
C GLY A 82 -12.21 30.09 -1.43
N SER A 83 -11.48 28.98 -1.42
CA SER A 83 -11.26 28.17 -0.21
C SER A 83 -10.76 29.03 0.96
N ARG A 84 -11.17 28.66 2.17
CA ARG A 84 -10.74 29.35 3.39
C ARG A 84 -9.23 29.20 3.58
N LYS A 85 -8.65 30.17 4.27
CA LYS A 85 -7.22 30.18 4.59
C LYS A 85 -6.98 30.21 6.09
N GLU A 86 -6.02 29.44 6.53
CA GLU A 86 -5.46 29.51 7.87
C GLU A 86 -4.69 30.82 8.09
N SER A 87 -4.57 31.21 9.36
CA SER A 87 -3.76 32.38 9.71
C SER A 87 -2.25 32.11 9.53
N PRO A 88 -1.43 33.15 9.32
CA PRO A 88 0.03 32.99 9.22
C PRO A 88 0.67 32.30 10.44
N ALA A 89 0.09 32.49 11.63
CA ALA A 89 0.57 31.84 12.86
C ALA A 89 0.41 30.31 12.78
N ILE A 90 -0.76 29.84 12.34
CA ILE A 90 -1.04 28.41 12.16
C ILE A 90 -0.16 27.80 11.07
N VAL A 91 0.04 28.51 9.95
CA VAL A 91 0.97 28.07 8.89
C VAL A 91 2.39 27.91 9.45
N THR A 92 2.83 28.83 10.30
CA THR A 92 4.14 28.74 10.97
C THR A 92 4.22 27.53 11.92
N ASP A 93 3.13 27.18 12.60
CA ASP A 93 3.05 25.95 13.41
C ASP A 93 3.16 24.69 12.54
N TYR A 94 2.48 24.65 11.39
CA TYR A 94 2.60 23.55 10.42
C TYR A 94 4.02 23.38 9.91
N GLU A 95 4.70 24.46 9.55
CA GLU A 95 6.11 24.41 9.13
C GLU A 95 7.03 23.86 10.23
N ARG A 96 6.78 24.22 11.50
CA ARG A 96 7.52 23.66 12.64
C ARG A 96 7.27 22.17 12.81
N LEU A 97 6.03 21.70 12.64
CA LEU A 97 5.68 20.27 12.69
C LEU A 97 6.36 19.48 11.56
N ILE A 98 6.36 20.02 10.34
CA ILE A 98 7.05 19.39 9.19
C ILE A 98 8.53 19.21 9.52
N LYS A 99 9.22 20.27 9.97
CA LYS A 99 10.65 20.19 10.34
C LYS A 99 10.92 19.16 11.42
N LYS A 100 10.07 19.10 12.45
CA LYS A 100 10.17 18.12 13.54
C LYS A 100 10.08 16.68 13.03
N PHE A 101 9.14 16.40 12.12
CA PHE A 101 8.90 15.04 11.65
C PHE A 101 9.70 14.64 10.41
N GLN A 102 10.41 15.57 9.77
CA GLN A 102 11.37 15.26 8.69
C GLN A 102 12.67 14.63 9.16
N LEU A 103 12.89 14.52 10.47
CA LEU A 103 14.02 13.78 11.03
C LEU A 103 14.04 12.35 10.49
N GLN A 104 15.21 11.89 10.05
CA GLN A 104 15.40 10.57 9.48
C GLN A 104 15.49 9.50 10.57
N LEU A 105 14.84 8.39 10.31
CA LEU A 105 14.94 7.13 11.03
C LEU A 105 15.48 6.09 10.04
N VAL A 106 16.62 5.52 10.40
CA VAL A 106 17.25 4.42 9.67
C VAL A 106 17.33 3.22 10.60
N ILE A 107 16.85 2.07 10.12
CA ILE A 107 16.98 0.78 10.80
C ILE A 107 17.66 -0.15 9.82
N ASP A 108 18.93 -0.45 10.08
CA ASP A 108 19.71 -1.40 9.29
C ASP A 108 19.34 -2.84 9.63
N THR A 109 19.67 -3.76 8.73
CA THR A 109 19.46 -5.20 8.92
C THR A 109 20.66 -5.82 9.63
N SER A 110 20.38 -6.74 10.56
CA SER A 110 21.40 -7.59 11.18
C SER A 110 21.40 -8.95 10.49
N GLY A 111 22.56 -9.39 9.99
CA GLY A 111 22.68 -10.70 9.31
C GLY A 111 22.22 -11.86 10.21
N ALA A 112 22.58 -11.85 11.49
CA ALA A 112 22.18 -12.90 12.43
C ALA A 112 20.66 -12.95 12.68
N GLU A 113 20.00 -11.78 12.72
CA GLU A 113 18.54 -11.72 12.88
C GLU A 113 17.84 -12.17 11.60
N SER A 114 18.37 -11.77 10.42
CA SER A 114 17.87 -12.21 9.12
C SER A 114 17.91 -13.73 9.00
N ASP A 115 19.05 -14.36 9.28
CA ASP A 115 19.23 -15.81 9.20
C ASP A 115 18.25 -16.56 10.13
N ALA A 116 18.06 -16.04 11.35
CA ALA A 116 17.12 -16.61 12.31
C ALA A 116 15.67 -16.49 11.83
N ILE A 117 15.29 -15.35 11.25
CA ILE A 117 13.96 -15.13 10.69
C ILE A 117 13.73 -16.00 9.45
N ASP A 118 14.70 -16.12 8.55
CA ASP A 118 14.57 -16.96 7.35
C ASP A 118 14.38 -18.43 7.71
N LYS A 119 15.14 -18.93 8.70
CA LYS A 119 14.92 -20.28 9.25
C LYS A 119 13.51 -20.43 9.82
N CYS A 120 13.04 -19.46 10.61
CA CYS A 120 11.72 -19.51 11.20
C CYS A 120 10.60 -19.46 10.14
N LEU A 121 10.78 -18.66 9.08
CA LEU A 121 9.86 -18.60 7.95
C LEU A 121 9.82 -19.92 7.18
N ALA A 122 10.97 -20.58 6.97
CA ALA A 122 11.02 -21.88 6.31
C ALA A 122 10.27 -22.96 7.11
N GLU A 123 10.54 -23.06 8.41
CA GLU A 123 9.83 -23.98 9.32
C GLU A 123 8.32 -23.70 9.32
N ARG A 124 7.93 -22.43 9.46
CA ARG A 124 6.53 -22.02 9.46
C ARG A 124 5.83 -22.31 8.13
N THR A 125 6.53 -22.14 7.02
CA THR A 125 6.01 -22.43 5.68
C THR A 125 5.62 -23.90 5.57
N VAL A 126 6.50 -24.82 6.01
CA VAL A 126 6.21 -26.27 6.00
C VAL A 126 5.01 -26.59 6.90
N GLU A 127 4.96 -26.05 8.11
CA GLU A 127 3.82 -26.27 9.02
C GLU A 127 2.48 -25.81 8.39
N ILE A 128 2.49 -24.68 7.66
CA ILE A 128 1.30 -24.17 6.98
C ILE A 128 0.94 -25.04 5.77
N GLN A 129 1.92 -25.55 5.02
CA GLN A 129 1.67 -26.48 3.91
C GLN A 129 0.93 -27.72 4.39
N ASP A 130 1.43 -28.36 5.45
CA ASP A 130 0.78 -29.52 6.06
C ASP A 130 -0.65 -29.18 6.48
N TRP A 131 -0.84 -28.02 7.14
CA TRP A 131 -2.15 -27.56 7.57
C TRP A 131 -3.12 -27.31 6.39
N LEU A 132 -2.64 -26.73 5.29
CA LEU A 132 -3.42 -26.49 4.07
C LEU A 132 -3.80 -27.81 3.37
N CYS A 133 -2.86 -28.76 3.27
CA CYS A 133 -3.09 -30.07 2.66
C CYS A 133 -4.19 -30.88 3.35
N THR A 134 -4.36 -30.74 4.67
CA THR A 134 -5.47 -31.40 5.39
C THR A 134 -6.86 -30.83 5.09
N ARG A 135 -6.94 -29.65 4.47
CA ARG A 135 -8.19 -28.89 4.29
C ARG A 135 -8.59 -28.70 2.85
N GLN A 136 -7.61 -28.55 1.95
CA GLN A 136 -7.81 -28.21 0.55
C GLN A 136 -6.77 -28.93 -0.31
N ARG A 137 -7.14 -29.24 -1.56
CA ARG A 137 -6.27 -29.93 -2.52
C ARG A 137 -5.60 -28.94 -3.47
N PHE A 138 -4.93 -27.91 -2.92
CA PHE A 138 -4.25 -26.89 -3.75
C PHE A 138 -3.24 -27.48 -4.74
N SER A 139 -2.62 -28.61 -4.40
CA SER A 139 -1.69 -29.34 -5.27
C SER A 139 -2.31 -29.90 -6.55
N GLU A 140 -3.64 -29.93 -6.65
CA GLU A 140 -4.37 -30.40 -7.82
C GLU A 140 -4.90 -29.26 -8.68
N LEU A 141 -4.76 -28.02 -8.20
CA LEU A 141 -5.20 -26.83 -8.91
C LEU A 141 -4.06 -26.26 -9.73
N SER A 142 -4.37 -25.85 -10.95
CA SER A 142 -3.48 -25.15 -11.86
C SER A 142 -3.70 -23.65 -11.75
N PHE A 143 -2.66 -22.91 -11.42
CA PHE A 143 -2.72 -21.44 -11.31
C PHE A 143 -3.16 -20.79 -12.63
N GLU A 144 -2.91 -21.40 -13.77
CA GLU A 144 -3.26 -20.86 -15.08
C GLU A 144 -4.74 -21.02 -15.43
N THR A 145 -5.42 -22.04 -14.89
CA THR A 145 -6.79 -22.41 -15.27
C THR A 145 -7.80 -22.22 -14.15
N ASP A 146 -7.36 -22.35 -12.90
CA ASP A 146 -8.24 -22.51 -11.74
C ASP A 146 -8.16 -21.31 -10.77
N VAL A 147 -7.70 -20.14 -11.25
CA VAL A 147 -7.49 -18.92 -10.43
C VAL A 147 -8.68 -18.58 -9.54
N GLN A 148 -9.89 -18.70 -10.08
CA GLN A 148 -11.11 -18.38 -9.34
C GLN A 148 -11.35 -19.37 -8.18
N GLU A 149 -11.17 -20.66 -8.44
CA GLU A 149 -11.30 -21.71 -7.43
C GLU A 149 -10.20 -21.57 -6.36
N ILE A 150 -8.95 -21.36 -6.79
CA ILE A 150 -7.82 -21.07 -5.91
C ILE A 150 -8.13 -19.88 -5.00
N SER A 151 -8.64 -18.78 -5.55
CA SER A 151 -8.95 -17.59 -4.76
C SER A 151 -10.03 -17.85 -3.71
N ILE A 152 -11.11 -18.55 -4.07
CA ILE A 152 -12.17 -18.92 -3.12
C ILE A 152 -11.60 -19.73 -1.95
N HIS A 153 -10.81 -20.76 -2.25
CA HIS A 153 -10.21 -21.61 -1.22
C HIS A 153 -9.13 -20.89 -0.40
N ALA A 154 -8.31 -20.05 -1.04
CA ALA A 154 -7.24 -19.32 -0.38
C ALA A 154 -7.78 -18.25 0.58
N LEU A 155 -8.86 -17.55 0.19
CA LEU A 155 -9.57 -16.59 1.05
C LEU A 155 -10.08 -17.26 2.32
N ALA A 156 -10.81 -18.38 2.18
CA ALA A 156 -11.34 -19.11 3.32
C ALA A 156 -10.21 -19.65 4.21
N ALA A 157 -9.16 -20.22 3.60
CA ALA A 157 -8.01 -20.74 4.31
C ALA A 157 -7.27 -19.66 5.11
N LEU A 158 -7.03 -18.47 4.54
CA LEU A 158 -6.38 -17.37 5.26
C LEU A 158 -7.23 -16.91 6.44
N GLN A 159 -8.54 -16.76 6.26
CA GLN A 159 -9.45 -16.34 7.33
C GLN A 159 -9.42 -17.32 8.51
N ASP A 160 -9.52 -18.62 8.23
CA ASP A 160 -9.44 -19.67 9.25
C ASP A 160 -8.07 -19.72 9.91
N TYR A 161 -7.00 -19.57 9.13
CA TYR A 161 -5.63 -19.58 9.65
C TYR A 161 -5.36 -18.40 10.57
N MET A 162 -5.71 -17.17 10.14
CA MET A 162 -5.53 -15.97 10.95
C MET A 162 -6.40 -16.01 12.21
N LYS A 163 -7.59 -16.61 12.15
CA LYS A 163 -8.41 -16.87 13.35
C LYS A 163 -7.74 -17.85 14.30
N LEU A 164 -7.19 -18.95 13.80
CA LEU A 164 -6.45 -19.94 14.59
C LEU A 164 -5.25 -19.31 15.31
N ARG A 165 -4.56 -18.36 14.67
CA ARG A 165 -3.40 -17.66 15.25
C ARG A 165 -3.78 -16.43 16.10
N GLY A 166 -5.07 -16.08 16.21
CA GLY A 166 -5.51 -14.89 16.94
C GLY A 166 -5.15 -13.56 16.26
N LEU A 167 -4.99 -13.57 14.93
CA LEU A 167 -4.50 -12.46 14.12
C LEU A 167 -5.58 -11.85 13.20
N THR A 168 -6.84 -12.27 13.33
CA THR A 168 -7.95 -11.83 12.46
C THR A 168 -8.05 -10.31 12.34
N GLU A 169 -8.00 -9.59 13.45
CA GLU A 169 -8.15 -8.13 13.44
C GLU A 169 -6.93 -7.44 12.84
N GLN A 170 -5.73 -8.00 13.04
CA GLN A 170 -4.49 -7.49 12.44
C GLN A 170 -4.50 -7.65 10.92
N GLU A 171 -4.95 -8.80 10.41
CA GLU A 171 -5.13 -9.06 8.98
C GLU A 171 -6.15 -8.10 8.38
N ARG A 172 -7.31 -7.97 9.01
CA ARG A 172 -8.39 -7.08 8.56
C ARG A 172 -7.89 -5.63 8.45
N LEU A 173 -7.32 -5.10 9.52
CA LEU A 173 -6.84 -3.72 9.57
C LEU A 173 -5.70 -3.46 8.57
N THR A 174 -4.74 -4.39 8.49
CA THR A 174 -3.58 -4.24 7.59
C THR A 174 -3.99 -4.28 6.12
N SER A 175 -4.80 -5.27 5.74
CA SER A 175 -5.24 -5.44 4.36
C SER A 175 -6.18 -4.31 3.92
N GLU A 176 -7.06 -3.81 4.80
CA GLU A 176 -7.93 -2.66 4.49
C GLU A 176 -7.13 -1.36 4.32
N ILE A 177 -6.20 -1.05 5.23
CA ILE A 177 -5.38 0.17 5.11
C ILE A 177 -4.48 0.09 3.88
N TYR A 178 -3.86 -1.07 3.63
CA TYR A 178 -2.95 -1.21 2.50
C TYR A 178 -3.68 -1.00 1.17
N VAL A 179 -4.85 -1.62 1.00
CA VAL A 179 -5.65 -1.50 -0.22
C VAL A 179 -6.23 -0.09 -0.40
N LEU A 180 -6.69 0.55 0.68
CA LEU A 180 -7.26 1.89 0.61
C LEU A 180 -6.20 2.95 0.28
N ASN A 181 -5.11 2.99 1.05
CA ASN A 181 -3.95 3.83 0.80
C ASN A 181 -2.82 3.45 1.79
N PRO A 182 -1.73 2.81 1.34
CA PRO A 182 -0.65 2.35 2.22
C PRO A 182 0.18 3.50 2.82
N HIS A 183 -0.06 4.74 2.38
CA HIS A 183 0.54 5.96 2.92
C HIS A 183 -0.40 6.73 3.86
N SER A 184 -1.64 6.26 4.06
CA SER A 184 -2.57 6.84 5.02
C SER A 184 -2.13 6.52 6.45
N GLY A 185 -1.97 7.56 7.27
CA GLY A 185 -1.49 7.45 8.64
C GLY A 185 -0.11 6.77 8.72
N GLU A 186 0.11 5.97 9.76
CA GLU A 186 1.40 5.29 9.97
C GLU A 186 1.33 3.78 10.14
N TRP A 187 0.15 3.17 9.96
CA TRP A 187 -0.02 1.74 10.20
C TRP A 187 0.96 0.88 9.40
N ILE A 188 1.07 1.13 8.08
CA ILE A 188 2.01 0.40 7.22
C ILE A 188 3.46 0.82 7.49
N LYS A 189 3.73 2.05 7.93
CA LYS A 189 5.07 2.44 8.41
C LYS A 189 5.49 1.58 9.60
N GLY A 190 4.59 1.33 10.54
CA GLY A 190 4.82 0.43 11.67
C GLY A 190 5.18 -1.00 11.21
N MET A 191 4.52 -1.52 10.17
CA MET A 191 4.89 -2.82 9.58
C MET A 191 6.29 -2.81 8.96
N LYS A 192 6.64 -1.75 8.22
CA LYS A 192 7.97 -1.60 7.61
C LYS A 192 9.08 -1.54 8.67
N ILE A 193 8.84 -0.82 9.77
CA ILE A 193 9.76 -0.75 10.90
C ILE A 193 9.97 -2.14 11.51
N VAL A 194 8.90 -2.90 11.78
CA VAL A 194 9.02 -4.24 12.36
C VAL A 194 9.71 -5.22 11.41
N LEU A 195 9.45 -5.16 10.11
CA LEU A 195 10.19 -5.95 9.11
C LEU A 195 11.69 -5.62 9.09
N ALA A 196 12.06 -4.35 9.28
CA ALA A 196 13.46 -3.96 9.40
C ALA A 196 14.10 -4.47 10.69
N GLU A 197 13.39 -4.41 11.81
CA GLU A 197 13.82 -4.97 13.10
C GLU A 197 13.91 -6.51 13.07
N MET A 198 13.17 -7.17 12.17
CA MET A 198 13.30 -8.59 11.86
C MET A 198 14.49 -8.91 10.94
N GLY A 199 15.27 -7.91 10.52
CA GLY A 199 16.41 -8.10 9.63
C GLY A 199 16.05 -8.33 8.15
N LEU A 200 14.76 -8.31 7.79
CA LEU A 200 14.30 -8.67 6.44
C LEU A 200 14.57 -7.59 5.40
N LYS A 201 14.54 -6.31 5.81
CA LYS A 201 14.79 -5.19 4.90
C LYS A 201 15.09 -3.90 5.64
N LYS A 202 16.11 -3.17 5.20
CA LYS A 202 16.44 -1.84 5.73
C LYS A 202 15.26 -0.87 5.63
N PHE A 203 14.95 -0.20 6.73
CA PHE A 203 14.03 0.92 6.73
C PHE A 203 14.83 2.23 6.66
N SER A 204 14.46 3.10 5.72
CA SER A 204 14.93 4.48 5.63
C SER A 204 13.74 5.38 5.38
N GLY A 205 13.42 6.23 6.34
CA GLY A 205 12.27 7.12 6.24
C GLY A 205 12.21 8.11 7.39
N SER A 206 11.10 8.82 7.51
CA SER A 206 10.92 9.77 8.60
C SER A 206 10.64 9.05 9.93
N ILE A 207 10.94 9.71 11.05
CA ILE A 207 10.49 9.26 12.38
C ILE A 207 8.96 9.09 12.42
N VAL A 208 8.51 8.34 13.42
CA VAL A 208 7.09 8.12 13.72
C VAL A 208 6.46 9.41 14.26
N ARG A 209 5.26 9.73 13.76
CA ARG A 209 4.45 10.90 14.13
C ARG A 209 3.45 10.56 15.24
N ASP A 210 2.80 9.40 15.14
CA ASP A 210 1.83 8.89 16.08
C ASP A 210 2.52 8.14 17.22
N ARG A 211 2.47 8.72 18.42
CA ARG A 211 3.05 8.12 19.63
C ARG A 211 2.41 6.79 20.01
N ASN A 212 1.19 6.55 19.54
CA ASN A 212 0.41 5.36 19.82
C ASN A 212 0.54 4.28 18.74
N LEU A 213 1.37 4.48 17.70
CA LEU A 213 1.54 3.55 16.58
C LEU A 213 1.87 2.12 17.02
N PHE A 214 2.60 1.99 18.14
CA PHE A 214 3.05 0.72 18.71
C PHE A 214 2.29 0.30 19.98
N LEU A 215 1.06 0.78 20.17
CA LEU A 215 0.19 0.37 21.28
C LEU A 215 -0.95 -0.53 20.79
N GLY A 216 -1.47 -1.39 21.67
CA GLY A 216 -2.61 -2.27 21.37
C GLY A 216 -2.35 -3.23 20.21
N LEU A 217 -3.20 -3.20 19.18
CA LEU A 217 -3.01 -3.94 17.93
C LEU A 217 -1.74 -3.50 17.17
N GLY A 218 -1.31 -2.25 17.38
CA GLY A 218 -0.09 -1.71 16.80
C GLY A 218 1.18 -2.23 17.45
N ASP A 219 1.10 -2.94 18.59
CA ASP A 219 2.27 -3.45 19.31
C ASP A 219 3.23 -4.25 18.40
N LYS A 220 4.52 -4.05 18.61
CA LYS A 220 5.56 -4.64 17.75
C LYS A 220 5.55 -6.16 17.79
N ARG A 221 5.22 -6.79 18.92
CA ARG A 221 5.15 -8.25 19.03
C ARG A 221 3.98 -8.80 18.22
N HIS A 222 2.82 -8.15 18.29
CA HIS A 222 1.66 -8.51 17.46
C HIS A 222 1.96 -8.35 15.97
N ARG A 223 2.57 -7.24 15.56
CA ARG A 223 3.01 -7.03 14.17
C ARG A 223 4.02 -8.08 13.71
N ARG A 224 5.01 -8.41 14.54
CA ARG A 224 6.04 -9.42 14.22
C ARG A 224 5.41 -10.80 14.01
N ALA A 225 4.52 -11.20 14.93
CA ALA A 225 3.76 -12.45 14.80
C ALA A 225 2.96 -12.45 13.49
N TYR A 226 2.19 -11.39 13.24
CA TYR A 226 1.41 -11.26 12.01
C TYR A 226 2.24 -11.35 10.73
N LEU A 227 3.35 -10.60 10.64
CA LEU A 227 4.20 -10.56 9.45
C LEU A 227 4.81 -11.94 9.17
N LEU A 228 5.24 -12.66 10.21
CA LEU A 228 5.78 -14.00 10.08
C LEU A 228 4.73 -14.98 9.54
N GLU A 229 3.53 -14.98 10.12
CA GLU A 229 2.43 -15.84 9.67
C GLU A 229 1.97 -15.49 8.25
N ARG A 230 1.89 -14.19 7.93
CA ARG A 230 1.42 -13.73 6.62
C ARG A 230 2.39 -14.10 5.51
N LEU A 231 3.69 -13.86 5.72
CA LEU A 231 4.74 -14.21 4.77
C LEU A 231 4.82 -15.73 4.56
N ALA A 232 4.81 -16.51 5.64
CA ALA A 232 4.86 -17.97 5.56
C ALA A 232 3.61 -18.54 4.87
N PHE A 233 2.42 -17.97 5.12
CA PHE A 233 1.19 -18.41 4.48
C PHE A 233 1.22 -18.23 2.95
N VAL A 234 1.65 -17.06 2.48
CA VAL A 234 1.73 -16.79 1.03
C VAL A 234 2.76 -17.71 0.37
N ARG A 235 3.93 -17.90 0.99
CA ARG A 235 4.95 -18.85 0.50
C ARG A 235 4.39 -20.26 0.40
N ALA A 236 3.71 -20.73 1.45
CA ALA A 236 3.11 -22.06 1.50
C ALA A 236 2.08 -22.26 0.39
N LEU A 237 1.18 -21.29 0.20
CA LEU A 237 0.15 -21.32 -0.84
C LEU A 237 0.76 -21.46 -2.24
N PHE A 238 1.71 -20.59 -2.61
CA PHE A 238 2.31 -20.64 -3.94
C PHE A 238 3.16 -21.89 -4.17
N GLN A 239 3.87 -22.37 -3.15
CA GLN A 239 4.62 -23.62 -3.24
C GLN A 239 3.70 -24.84 -3.45
N LEU A 240 2.53 -24.88 -2.80
CA LEU A 240 1.52 -25.92 -3.05
C LEU A 240 0.93 -25.84 -4.47
N LEU A 241 0.85 -24.64 -5.05
CA LEU A 241 0.50 -24.42 -6.46
C LEU A 241 1.67 -24.71 -7.43
N GLY A 242 2.77 -25.27 -6.94
CA GLY A 242 3.96 -25.61 -7.73
C GLY A 242 4.73 -24.41 -8.25
N LYS A 243 4.60 -23.23 -7.62
CA LYS A 243 5.29 -22.00 -8.03
C LYS A 243 6.37 -21.62 -7.03
N SER A 244 7.61 -21.51 -7.52
CA SER A 244 8.70 -20.82 -6.81
C SER A 244 8.84 -19.36 -7.24
N HIS A 245 8.27 -19.01 -8.39
CA HIS A 245 8.31 -17.66 -8.96
C HIS A 245 6.97 -17.29 -9.58
N VAL A 246 6.69 -15.99 -9.60
CA VAL A 246 5.50 -15.42 -10.23
C VAL A 246 5.88 -14.34 -11.24
N ARG A 247 5.16 -14.29 -12.37
CA ARG A 247 5.30 -13.22 -13.35
C ARG A 247 4.29 -12.13 -13.06
N LEU A 248 4.78 -10.91 -12.87
CA LEU A 248 3.98 -9.75 -12.50
C LEU A 248 4.25 -8.59 -13.45
N PHE A 249 3.25 -7.72 -13.57
CA PHE A 249 3.25 -6.54 -14.42
C PHE A 249 3.03 -5.27 -13.59
N ARG A 250 3.59 -4.15 -14.05
CA ARG A 250 3.34 -2.84 -13.45
C ARG A 250 3.35 -1.78 -14.52
N GLY A 251 2.26 -1.02 -14.61
CA GLY A 251 2.16 0.16 -15.47
C GLY A 251 1.99 1.42 -14.65
N ALA A 252 2.44 2.56 -15.19
CA ALA A 252 2.15 3.87 -14.62
C ALA A 252 2.27 4.99 -15.67
N SER A 253 1.69 6.14 -15.33
CA SER A 253 1.78 7.40 -16.08
C SER A 253 1.95 8.55 -15.09
N VAL A 254 2.89 9.46 -15.35
CA VAL A 254 3.28 10.53 -14.44
C VAL A 254 3.41 11.84 -15.21
N GLU A 255 2.77 12.91 -14.70
CA GLU A 255 2.85 14.28 -15.25
C GLU A 255 4.15 15.00 -14.82
N GLY A 256 4.73 14.61 -13.68
CA GLY A 256 5.95 15.22 -13.11
C GLY A 256 7.26 14.61 -13.63
N PRO A 257 8.42 15.16 -13.20
CA PRO A 257 9.72 14.66 -13.63
C PRO A 257 9.97 13.23 -13.15
N TRP A 258 10.71 12.46 -13.94
CA TRP A 258 11.22 11.15 -13.56
C TRP A 258 12.07 11.24 -12.27
N ARG A 259 11.79 10.39 -11.29
CA ARG A 259 12.49 10.40 -10.00
C ARG A 259 13.27 9.11 -9.81
N VAL A 260 14.58 9.19 -10.09
CA VAL A 260 15.52 8.08 -9.90
C VAL A 260 15.81 7.84 -8.42
N GLY A 261 15.87 6.57 -8.02
CA GLY A 261 16.44 6.12 -6.75
C GLY A 261 15.58 6.36 -5.53
N ALA A 262 14.26 6.52 -5.67
CA ALA A 262 13.37 6.61 -4.51
C ALA A 262 13.31 5.24 -3.80
N PRO A 263 13.82 5.10 -2.56
CA PRO A 263 13.83 3.82 -1.87
C PRO A 263 12.38 3.40 -1.58
N LYS A 264 11.97 2.27 -2.16
CA LYS A 264 10.65 1.69 -1.91
C LYS A 264 10.77 0.50 -0.99
N PHE A 265 9.99 0.49 0.08
CA PHE A 265 9.91 -0.68 0.96
C PHE A 265 9.05 -1.77 0.31
N PHE A 266 7.82 -1.41 -0.08
CA PHE A 266 6.89 -2.26 -0.82
C PHE A 266 6.58 -1.68 -2.19
N SER A 267 6.12 -2.53 -3.11
CA SER A 267 5.42 -2.11 -4.32
C SER A 267 4.26 -3.01 -4.67
N SER A 268 3.27 -2.40 -5.31
CA SER A 268 2.14 -3.08 -5.94
C SER A 268 2.46 -3.46 -7.38
N TRP A 269 2.15 -4.70 -7.72
CA TRP A 269 2.21 -5.23 -9.08
C TRP A 269 0.93 -6.01 -9.34
N THR A 270 0.70 -6.44 -10.58
CA THR A 270 -0.48 -7.22 -10.91
C THR A 270 -0.14 -8.46 -11.71
N PHE A 271 -0.89 -9.54 -11.50
CA PHE A 271 -0.86 -10.73 -12.35
C PHE A 271 -1.53 -10.50 -13.72
N SER A 272 -2.23 -9.37 -13.92
CA SER A 272 -2.94 -9.05 -15.16
C SER A 272 -2.21 -7.97 -15.97
N LYS A 273 -1.70 -8.34 -17.14
CA LYS A 273 -1.12 -7.38 -18.09
C LYS A 273 -2.11 -6.27 -18.45
N ALA A 274 -3.38 -6.62 -18.67
CA ALA A 274 -4.42 -5.66 -19.04
C ALA A 274 -4.67 -4.62 -17.94
N VAL A 275 -4.62 -5.02 -16.67
CA VAL A 275 -4.71 -4.09 -15.54
C VAL A 275 -3.52 -3.13 -15.57
N ALA A 276 -2.29 -3.65 -15.71
CA ALA A 276 -1.10 -2.81 -15.80
C ALA A 276 -1.14 -1.82 -16.97
N GLU A 277 -1.59 -2.27 -18.16
CA GLU A 277 -1.76 -1.42 -19.33
C GLU A 277 -2.76 -0.28 -19.11
N SER A 278 -3.80 -0.49 -18.31
CA SER A 278 -4.80 0.54 -18.01
C SER A 278 -4.23 1.75 -17.25
N PHE A 279 -3.12 1.56 -16.52
CA PHE A 279 -2.39 2.63 -15.84
C PHE A 279 -1.40 3.37 -16.75
N CYS A 280 -1.18 2.88 -17.97
CA CYS A 280 -0.31 3.52 -18.95
C CYS A 280 -1.05 4.56 -19.79
N CYS A 281 -0.31 5.52 -20.32
CA CYS A 281 -0.80 6.55 -21.23
C CYS A 281 0.34 6.88 -22.19
N PHE A 282 0.29 6.27 -23.38
CA PHE A 282 1.27 6.47 -24.45
C PHE A 282 0.81 7.49 -25.49
N ASP A 283 -0.24 8.25 -25.18
CA ASP A 283 -0.73 9.34 -26.00
C ASP A 283 0.18 10.58 -25.80
N PRO A 284 0.88 11.05 -26.86
CA PRO A 284 1.75 12.22 -26.78
C PRO A 284 1.03 13.50 -26.35
N ASP A 285 -0.27 13.62 -26.58
CA ASP A 285 -1.05 14.82 -26.29
C ASP A 285 -1.70 14.80 -24.90
N SER A 286 -1.48 13.74 -24.12
CA SER A 286 -2.10 13.55 -22.80
C SER A 286 -1.58 14.45 -21.68
N GLY A 287 -0.48 15.19 -21.93
CA GLY A 287 0.24 15.93 -20.88
C GLY A 287 1.01 15.02 -19.91
N THR A 288 1.06 13.71 -20.15
CA THR A 288 1.89 12.77 -19.40
C THR A 288 3.36 12.97 -19.79
N ALA A 289 4.22 13.24 -18.81
CA ALA A 289 5.65 13.38 -19.05
C ALA A 289 6.33 12.02 -19.26
N HIS A 290 5.91 11.00 -18.49
CA HIS A 290 6.49 9.66 -18.54
C HIS A 290 5.40 8.59 -18.38
N SER A 291 5.45 7.55 -19.21
CA SER A 291 4.64 6.34 -19.04
C SER A 291 5.47 5.10 -19.30
N TYR A 292 5.21 4.02 -18.56
CA TYR A 292 5.95 2.78 -18.66
C TYR A 292 5.09 1.56 -18.32
N LEU A 293 5.47 0.42 -18.88
CA LEU A 293 4.96 -0.90 -18.55
C LEU A 293 6.15 -1.84 -18.32
N PHE A 294 6.23 -2.42 -17.13
CA PHE A 294 7.22 -3.43 -16.77
C PHE A 294 6.57 -4.80 -16.63
N MET A 295 7.32 -5.82 -17.01
CA MET A 295 7.06 -7.21 -16.66
C MET A 295 8.30 -7.74 -15.97
N ARG A 296 8.12 -8.43 -14.85
CA ARG A 296 9.21 -9.09 -14.16
C ARG A 296 8.74 -10.37 -13.49
N THR A 297 9.67 -11.33 -13.39
CA THR A 297 9.50 -12.54 -12.60
C THR A 297 10.12 -12.33 -11.22
N PHE A 298 9.36 -12.62 -10.18
CA PHE A 298 9.77 -12.47 -8.79
C PHE A 298 9.73 -13.82 -8.06
N PRO A 299 10.68 -14.09 -7.15
CA PRO A 299 10.57 -15.21 -6.22
C PRO A 299 9.36 -15.01 -5.28
N VAL A 300 8.68 -16.09 -4.92
CA VAL A 300 7.48 -16.05 -4.05
C VAL A 300 7.80 -15.54 -2.65
N GLU A 301 9.07 -15.64 -2.23
CA GLU A 301 9.58 -15.17 -0.96
C GLU A 301 9.46 -13.66 -0.78
N LYS A 302 9.35 -12.90 -1.88
CA LYS A 302 9.10 -11.45 -1.88
C LYS A 302 7.64 -11.07 -1.71
N LEU A 303 6.69 -12.00 -1.87
CA LEU A 303 5.26 -11.70 -1.77
C LEU A 303 4.86 -11.51 -0.30
N LEU A 304 4.21 -10.39 -0.01
CA LEU A 304 3.59 -10.12 1.29
C LEU A 304 2.11 -10.49 1.30
N MET A 305 1.39 -10.17 0.23
CA MET A 305 -0.04 -10.40 0.07
C MET A 305 -0.43 -10.34 -1.40
N THR A 306 -1.44 -11.12 -1.80
CA THR A 306 -1.97 -11.12 -3.16
C THR A 306 -3.50 -11.12 -3.18
N PHE A 307 -4.07 -10.83 -4.35
CA PHE A 307 -5.51 -10.91 -4.56
C PHE A 307 -6.07 -12.34 -4.36
N LEU A 308 -5.26 -13.41 -4.39
CA LEU A 308 -5.80 -14.75 -4.21
C LEU A 308 -6.40 -14.94 -2.82
N GLU A 309 -5.66 -14.54 -1.79
CA GLU A 309 -5.98 -14.82 -0.40
C GLU A 309 -6.41 -13.58 0.40
N THR A 310 -6.26 -12.37 -0.16
CA THR A 310 -6.58 -11.12 0.55
C THR A 310 -7.96 -10.62 0.17
N GLN A 311 -8.90 -10.66 1.12
CA GLN A 311 -10.28 -10.29 0.82
C GLN A 311 -10.43 -8.81 0.41
N SER A 312 -9.72 -7.88 1.06
CA SER A 312 -9.85 -6.45 0.76
C SER A 312 -9.49 -6.12 -0.70
N MET A 313 -8.52 -6.83 -1.29
CA MET A 313 -8.08 -6.65 -2.68
C MET A 313 -9.15 -7.04 -3.72
N ASN A 314 -10.13 -7.87 -3.34
CA ASN A 314 -11.19 -8.33 -4.25
C ASN A 314 -12.54 -7.63 -4.03
N ARG A 315 -12.66 -6.77 -3.01
CA ARG A 315 -13.96 -6.16 -2.66
C ARG A 315 -14.32 -5.00 -3.60
N GLN A 316 -13.45 -4.01 -3.66
CA GLN A 316 -13.71 -2.73 -4.32
C GLN A 316 -13.08 -2.66 -5.70
N TYR A 317 -11.94 -3.32 -5.90
CA TYR A 317 -11.17 -3.28 -7.13
C TYR A 317 -11.20 -4.64 -7.82
N CYS A 318 -11.34 -4.63 -9.14
CA CYS A 318 -11.27 -5.84 -9.98
C CYS A 318 -9.82 -6.13 -10.40
N GLU A 319 -8.87 -5.94 -9.49
CA GLU A 319 -7.43 -6.05 -9.77
C GLU A 319 -6.87 -7.38 -9.29
N ALA A 320 -5.97 -7.96 -10.09
CA ALA A 320 -5.19 -9.13 -9.69
C ALA A 320 -3.89 -8.68 -9.00
N GLU A 321 -3.99 -7.91 -7.92
CA GLU A 321 -2.84 -7.24 -7.27
C GLU A 321 -1.93 -8.22 -6.48
N ALA A 322 -0.65 -7.89 -6.42
CA ALA A 322 0.37 -8.52 -5.59
C ALA A 322 1.22 -7.43 -4.94
N VAL A 323 1.47 -7.57 -3.64
CA VAL A 323 2.35 -6.68 -2.89
C VAL A 323 3.68 -7.38 -2.65
N LEU A 324 4.74 -6.73 -3.11
CA LEU A 324 6.11 -7.25 -3.00
C LEU A 324 6.91 -6.44 -1.99
N MET A 325 7.73 -7.13 -1.22
CA MET A 325 8.90 -6.56 -0.55
C MET A 325 10.01 -6.37 -1.57
N HIS A 326 10.44 -5.12 -1.73
CA HIS A 326 11.54 -4.81 -2.62
C HIS A 326 12.90 -5.21 -2.03
N ASP A 327 13.92 -5.38 -2.85
CA ASP A 327 15.33 -5.35 -2.44
C ASP A 327 16.14 -4.40 -3.33
N ASP A 328 17.45 -4.38 -3.15
CA ASP A 328 18.36 -3.48 -3.88
C ASP A 328 18.41 -3.80 -5.38
N GLU A 329 18.20 -5.07 -5.77
CA GLU A 329 18.11 -5.47 -7.18
C GLU A 329 16.90 -4.83 -7.88
N ASP A 330 15.87 -4.47 -7.11
CA ASP A 330 14.67 -3.82 -7.62
C ASP A 330 14.80 -2.31 -7.78
N GLY A 331 15.94 -1.73 -7.35
CA GLY A 331 16.23 -0.30 -7.45
C GLY A 331 16.34 0.22 -8.89
N LEU A 332 16.57 -0.68 -9.86
CA LEU A 332 16.75 -0.34 -11.29
C LEU A 332 15.48 0.20 -11.98
N LEU A 333 14.32 0.12 -11.34
CA LEU A 333 13.02 0.46 -11.94
C LEU A 333 12.52 1.87 -11.62
N TRP A 334 13.28 2.64 -10.82
CA TRP A 334 12.87 3.96 -10.31
C TRP A 334 13.96 4.96 -10.56
#